data_AF-A0A8J5L8M6-F1
#
_entry.id   AF-A0A8J5L8M6-F1
#
_cell.length_a   1.000
_cell.length_b   1.000
_cell.length_c   1.000
_cell.angle_alpha   90.00
_cell.angle_beta   90.00
_cell.angle_gamma   90.00
#
_symmetry.space_group_name_H-M   'P 1'
#
loop_
_entity.id
_entity.type
_entity.pdbx_description
1 polymer ?
#
loop_
_entity_poly.entity_id
_entity_poly.type
_entity_poly.pdbx_seq_one_letter_code
_entity_poly.pdbx_strand_id
1 'polypeptide(L)'
;MKLTVFLLVLLFLQQQSEAQSSCGDGVSFSGGRSYGSCARLPYLDATLFWSYHPSNGTLDVAYRAPQSANGWVSWAINPTGRGMVGANSFLAYPDAATGSATVITTQLRTYDVTPSDIRDEELTFAVYRREAEYSGADGYYTIYASVELPGNRTTQNTVWQEATTFAGGVPYGHPLDHDHLSSLASLDFLTGELA
;
A
#
# COMPACT_ATOMS: atom_id res chain seq x y z
N MET A 1 56.78 6.64 26.91
CA MET A 1 55.72 5.66 27.26
C MET A 1 54.72 6.40 28.14
N LYS A 2 53.45 6.60 27.84
CA LYS A 2 52.56 6.02 26.84
C LYS A 2 51.61 7.13 26.33
N LEU A 3 51.57 7.27 25.01
CA LEU A 3 50.65 8.10 24.25
C LEU A 3 49.56 7.14 23.79
N THR A 4 48.34 7.18 24.35
CA THR A 4 47.26 6.34 23.79
C THR A 4 45.87 6.81 24.18
N VAL A 5 45.02 6.90 23.15
CA VAL A 5 43.56 6.86 23.14
C VAL A 5 42.83 8.14 23.53
N PHE A 6 42.65 9.05 22.57
CA PHE A 6 41.39 9.80 22.45
C PHE A 6 41.16 10.28 21.01
N LEU A 7 41.03 9.35 20.07
CA LEU A 7 40.65 9.69 18.69
C LEU A 7 39.96 8.48 18.03
N LEU A 8 38.74 8.14 18.46
CA LEU A 8 37.99 7.04 17.83
C LEU A 8 36.46 7.04 18.07
N VAL A 9 35.82 8.20 18.27
CA VAL A 9 34.34 8.27 18.35
C VAL A 9 33.80 9.49 17.61
N LEU A 10 34.01 9.54 16.30
CA LEU A 10 33.28 10.44 15.37
C LEU A 10 32.85 9.66 14.11
N LEU A 11 32.45 8.39 14.29
CA LEU A 11 31.94 7.50 13.24
C LEU A 11 30.43 7.23 13.36
N PHE A 12 29.69 8.07 14.08
CA PHE A 12 28.24 8.00 14.13
C PHE A 12 27.65 9.33 13.67
N LEU A 13 27.35 9.39 12.38
CA LEU A 13 26.25 10.11 11.73
C LEU A 13 26.47 10.07 10.21
N GLN A 14 26.73 8.89 9.66
CA GLN A 14 26.20 8.59 8.34
C GLN A 14 24.89 7.85 8.58
N GLN A 15 23.82 8.61 8.84
CA GLN A 15 22.50 8.13 8.45
C GLN A 15 22.62 7.96 6.93
N GLN A 16 22.90 6.72 6.51
CA GLN A 16 22.59 6.33 5.16
C GLN A 16 21.07 6.48 5.09
N SER A 17 20.63 7.58 4.49
CA SER A 17 19.33 7.58 3.83
C SER A 17 19.43 6.40 2.88
N GLU A 18 18.74 5.29 3.20
CA GLU A 18 18.67 4.18 2.28
C GLU A 18 18.09 4.76 0.99
N ALA A 19 18.98 4.87 0.01
CA ALA A 19 18.66 5.48 -1.26
C ALA A 19 17.40 4.81 -1.82
N GLN A 20 16.48 5.62 -2.34
CA GLN A 20 15.27 5.22 -3.07
C GLN A 20 15.56 4.43 -4.37
N SER A 21 16.58 3.58 -4.40
CA SER A 21 17.12 2.98 -5.62
C SER A 21 17.17 1.46 -5.53
N SER A 22 16.05 0.81 -5.86
CA SER A 22 15.99 -0.48 -6.60
C SER A 22 14.56 -1.04 -6.73
N CYS A 23 13.54 -0.48 -6.06
CA CYS A 23 12.17 -0.98 -6.16
C CYS A 23 11.46 -0.62 -7.48
N GLY A 24 11.94 0.41 -8.18
CA GLY A 24 11.40 0.88 -9.46
C GLY A 24 11.97 0.22 -10.70
N ASP A 25 13.07 -0.51 -10.58
CA ASP A 25 13.80 -1.00 -11.75
C ASP A 25 12.99 -2.05 -12.50
N GLY A 26 12.75 -1.81 -13.79
CA GLY A 26 12.01 -2.73 -14.66
C GLY A 26 10.48 -2.71 -14.47
N VAL A 27 9.95 -1.83 -13.61
CA VAL A 27 8.50 -1.66 -13.45
C VAL A 27 7.99 -0.62 -14.44
N SER A 28 7.07 -1.05 -15.31
CA SER A 28 6.31 -0.15 -16.18
C SER A 28 4.84 -0.13 -15.76
N PHE A 29 4.23 1.04 -15.84
CA PHE A 29 2.81 1.23 -15.57
C PHE A 29 2.09 1.58 -16.87
N SER A 30 0.84 1.16 -16.99
CA SER A 30 0.01 1.52 -18.13
C SER A 30 -0.28 3.03 -18.14
N GLY A 31 -0.80 3.52 -19.27
CA GLY A 31 -1.28 4.89 -19.38
C GLY A 31 -0.20 5.97 -19.23
N GLY A 32 1.08 5.59 -19.35
CA GLY A 32 2.21 6.51 -19.20
C GLY A 32 2.42 7.01 -17.76
N ARG A 33 1.88 6.31 -16.76
CA ARG A 33 2.05 6.66 -15.34
C ARG A 33 3.52 6.48 -14.93
N SER A 34 3.98 7.38 -14.08
CA SER A 34 5.31 7.33 -13.46
C SER A 34 5.23 7.90 -12.04
N TYR A 35 6.11 7.41 -11.18
CA TYR A 35 6.13 7.73 -9.76
C TYR A 35 7.54 8.14 -9.34
N GLY A 36 7.64 9.18 -8.52
CA GLY A 36 8.91 9.74 -8.07
C GLY A 36 9.56 8.97 -6.91
N SER A 37 8.82 8.09 -6.24
CA SER A 37 9.27 7.36 -5.07
C SER A 37 8.68 5.96 -5.04
N CYS A 38 9.37 5.03 -4.37
CA CYS A 38 8.87 3.68 -4.14
C CYS A 38 9.43 3.07 -2.84
N ALA A 39 8.75 2.04 -2.34
CA ALA A 39 9.17 1.23 -1.21
C ALA A 39 8.64 -0.19 -1.36
N ARG A 40 9.51 -1.20 -1.18
CA ARG A 40 9.07 -2.58 -0.97
C ARG A 40 8.47 -2.68 0.43
N LEU A 41 7.30 -3.26 0.54
CA LEU A 41 6.66 -3.51 1.82
C LEU A 41 7.27 -4.79 2.45
N PRO A 42 7.32 -4.90 3.78
CA PRO A 42 8.10 -5.97 4.42
C PRO A 42 7.49 -7.37 4.26
N TYR A 43 6.22 -7.47 3.84
CA TYR A 43 5.46 -8.72 3.77
C TYR A 43 4.61 -8.76 2.50
N LEU A 44 4.27 -9.99 2.09
CA LEU A 44 3.42 -10.28 0.92
C LEU A 44 3.98 -9.78 -0.42
N ASP A 45 5.30 -9.57 -0.49
CA ASP A 45 6.03 -9.14 -1.70
C ASP A 45 5.41 -7.92 -2.42
N ALA A 46 4.70 -7.08 -1.67
CA ALA A 46 4.02 -5.91 -2.19
C ALA A 46 4.97 -4.71 -2.29
N THR A 47 4.70 -3.81 -3.23
CA THR A 47 5.49 -2.60 -3.44
C THR A 47 4.57 -1.40 -3.63
N LEU A 48 4.87 -0.30 -2.95
CA LEU A 48 4.23 1.00 -3.17
C LEU A 48 5.12 1.87 -4.07
N PHE A 49 4.48 2.58 -4.97
CA PHE A 49 5.05 3.63 -5.79
C PHE A 49 4.20 4.87 -5.62
N TRP A 50 4.80 6.04 -5.47
CA TRP A 50 4.01 7.26 -5.27
C TRP A 50 4.70 8.54 -5.76
N SER A 51 3.87 9.56 -5.91
CA SER A 51 4.26 10.95 -6.09
C SER A 51 3.38 11.78 -5.16
N TYR A 52 4.00 12.40 -4.15
CA TYR A 52 3.32 13.32 -3.24
C TYR A 52 3.35 14.74 -3.80
N HIS A 53 2.23 15.45 -3.69
CA HIS A 53 2.04 16.81 -4.19
C HIS A 53 1.82 17.79 -3.01
N PRO A 54 2.88 18.45 -2.51
CA PRO A 54 2.77 19.32 -1.34
C PRO A 54 1.85 20.53 -1.52
N SER A 55 1.63 20.98 -2.76
CA SER A 55 0.83 22.17 -3.07
C SER A 55 -0.66 22.01 -2.73
N ASN A 56 -1.16 20.79 -2.75
CA ASN A 56 -2.58 20.47 -2.52
C ASN A 56 -2.77 19.27 -1.57
N GLY A 57 -1.69 18.71 -1.00
CA GLY A 57 -1.74 17.61 -0.05
C GLY A 57 -2.18 16.28 -0.66
N THR A 58 -2.15 16.12 -1.98
CA THR A 58 -2.59 14.89 -2.65
C THR A 58 -1.46 13.91 -2.90
N LEU A 59 -1.79 12.62 -2.92
CA LEU A 59 -0.90 11.52 -3.23
C LEU A 59 -1.42 10.79 -4.48
N ASP A 60 -0.60 10.71 -5.52
CA ASP A 60 -0.77 9.69 -6.56
C ASP A 60 0.01 8.45 -6.14
N VAL A 61 -0.63 7.29 -6.13
CA VAL A 61 -0.05 6.02 -5.66
C VAL A 61 -0.36 4.88 -6.62
N ALA A 62 0.57 3.95 -6.75
CA ALA A 62 0.37 2.61 -7.27
C ALA A 62 0.80 1.59 -6.21
N TYR A 63 -0.13 0.77 -5.75
CA TYR A 63 0.15 -0.41 -4.94
C TYR A 63 0.17 -1.64 -5.85
N ARG A 64 1.32 -2.32 -5.92
CA ARG A 64 1.51 -3.51 -6.75
C ARG A 64 1.78 -4.71 -5.86
N ALA A 65 1.03 -5.79 -6.03
CA ALA A 65 1.19 -7.01 -5.23
C ALA A 65 0.98 -8.28 -6.08
N PRO A 66 1.75 -9.34 -5.84
CA PRO A 66 1.60 -10.59 -6.56
C PRO A 66 0.30 -11.27 -6.16
N GLN A 67 -0.43 -11.80 -7.15
CA GLN A 67 -1.69 -12.53 -6.94
C GLN A 67 -2.11 -13.22 -8.25
N SER A 68 -2.92 -14.26 -8.16
CA SER A 68 -3.55 -14.90 -9.32
C SER A 68 -4.75 -14.12 -9.86
N ALA A 69 -5.12 -14.35 -11.12
CA ALA A 69 -6.22 -13.67 -11.79
C ALA A 69 -7.60 -13.83 -11.10
N ASN A 70 -7.74 -14.84 -10.26
CA ASN A 70 -8.95 -15.16 -9.51
C ASN A 70 -8.84 -14.79 -8.02
N GLY A 71 -7.77 -14.11 -7.61
CA GLY A 71 -7.60 -13.61 -6.25
C GLY A 71 -7.94 -12.13 -6.13
N TRP A 72 -7.60 -11.56 -4.99
CA TRP A 72 -7.74 -10.14 -4.72
C TRP A 72 -6.55 -9.61 -3.94
N VAL A 73 -6.33 -8.30 -4.05
CA VAL A 73 -5.33 -7.57 -3.27
C VAL A 73 -5.96 -6.32 -2.68
N SER A 74 -5.44 -5.87 -1.54
CA SER A 74 -5.90 -4.66 -0.88
C SER A 74 -4.74 -3.81 -0.40
N TRP A 75 -4.92 -2.50 -0.53
CA TRP A 75 -4.11 -1.50 0.16
C TRP A 75 -5.03 -0.49 0.82
N ALA A 76 -4.70 -0.06 2.02
CA ALA A 76 -5.53 0.86 2.79
C ALA A 76 -4.70 1.88 3.54
N ILE A 77 -5.30 3.04 3.81
CA ILE A 77 -4.82 4.00 4.80
C ILE A 77 -5.71 3.88 6.03
N ASN A 78 -5.15 3.79 7.22
CA ASN A 78 -5.90 3.83 8.47
C ASN A 78 -5.67 5.18 9.19
N PRO A 79 -6.62 6.13 9.12
CA PRO A 79 -6.49 7.42 9.77
C PRO A 79 -6.49 7.33 11.31
N THR A 80 -7.05 6.26 11.86
CA THR A 80 -7.43 6.13 13.28
C THR A 80 -6.47 5.27 14.12
N GLY A 81 -5.61 4.46 13.48
CA GLY A 81 -4.71 3.55 14.20
C GLY A 81 -3.81 2.73 13.27
N ARG A 82 -3.13 1.74 13.83
CA ARG A 82 -2.38 0.71 13.10
C ARG A 82 -3.21 -0.57 13.11
N GLY A 83 -3.43 -1.18 11.94
CA GLY A 83 -4.21 -2.42 11.79
C GLY A 83 -5.48 -2.27 10.95
N MET A 84 -6.27 -3.34 10.89
CA MET A 84 -7.41 -3.45 9.97
C MET A 84 -8.61 -2.59 10.38
N VAL A 85 -8.93 -2.51 11.67
CA VAL A 85 -10.07 -1.72 12.15
C VAL A 85 -9.79 -0.23 12.01
N GLY A 86 -10.66 0.48 11.28
CA GLY A 86 -10.50 1.88 10.88
C GLY A 86 -9.81 2.08 9.52
N ALA A 87 -9.38 1.00 8.87
CA ALA A 87 -8.72 1.08 7.57
C ALA A 87 -9.71 1.46 6.47
N ASN A 88 -9.33 2.45 5.67
CA ASN A 88 -10.03 2.93 4.48
C ASN A 88 -9.32 2.28 3.29
N SER A 89 -9.95 1.24 2.76
CA SER A 89 -9.34 0.25 1.88
C SER A 89 -9.71 0.47 0.43
N PHE A 90 -8.72 0.27 -0.44
CA PHE A 90 -8.87 0.01 -1.86
C PHE A 90 -8.72 -1.49 -2.07
N LEU A 91 -9.66 -2.10 -2.76
CA LEU A 91 -9.75 -3.55 -2.89
C LEU A 91 -9.91 -3.92 -4.36
N ALA A 92 -8.88 -4.53 -4.93
CA ALA A 92 -8.84 -4.92 -6.33
C ALA A 92 -9.03 -6.42 -6.51
N TYR A 93 -9.87 -6.78 -7.47
CA TYR A 93 -10.29 -8.16 -7.74
C TYR A 93 -10.88 -8.25 -9.17
N PRO A 94 -11.12 -9.43 -9.74
CA PRO A 94 -11.74 -9.54 -11.06
C PRO A 94 -13.25 -9.26 -10.98
N ASP A 95 -13.74 -8.39 -11.86
CA ASP A 95 -15.16 -8.16 -12.04
C ASP A 95 -15.86 -9.45 -12.50
N ALA A 96 -16.95 -9.82 -11.83
CA ALA A 96 -17.60 -11.12 -12.05
C ALA A 96 -18.25 -11.24 -13.44
N ALA A 97 -18.60 -10.12 -14.09
CA ALA A 97 -19.27 -10.13 -15.39
C ALA A 97 -18.26 -10.09 -16.55
N THR A 98 -17.18 -9.33 -16.39
CA THR A 98 -16.21 -9.05 -17.47
C THR A 98 -14.87 -9.75 -17.30
N GLY A 99 -14.55 -10.22 -16.09
CA GLY A 99 -13.23 -10.77 -15.72
C GLY A 99 -12.10 -9.73 -15.69
N SER A 100 -12.40 -8.46 -15.98
CA SER A 100 -11.42 -7.37 -15.93
C SER A 100 -11.11 -6.99 -14.49
N ALA A 101 -9.90 -6.52 -14.21
CA ALA A 101 -9.58 -6.00 -12.89
C ALA A 101 -10.47 -4.78 -12.56
N THR A 102 -11.07 -4.79 -11.37
CA THR A 102 -11.84 -3.68 -10.83
C THR A 102 -11.32 -3.30 -9.45
N VAL A 103 -11.62 -2.10 -8.98
CA VAL A 103 -11.31 -1.63 -7.62
C VAL A 103 -12.51 -0.94 -7.01
N ILE A 104 -12.85 -1.33 -5.78
CA ILE A 104 -13.81 -0.63 -4.93
C ILE A 104 -13.08 0.01 -3.76
N THR A 105 -13.74 0.94 -3.09
CA THR A 105 -13.31 1.43 -1.78
C THR A 105 -14.27 1.02 -0.68
N THR A 106 -13.77 0.67 0.49
CA THR A 106 -14.59 0.29 1.65
C THR A 106 -13.90 0.67 2.96
N GLN A 107 -14.68 0.91 4.01
CA GLN A 107 -14.14 1.14 5.35
C GLN A 107 -14.30 -0.12 6.22
N LEU A 108 -13.18 -0.63 6.71
CA LEU A 108 -13.12 -1.80 7.58
C LEU A 108 -13.34 -1.37 9.03
N ARG A 109 -14.49 -1.71 9.60
CA ARG A 109 -14.92 -1.20 10.92
C ARG A 109 -14.79 -2.21 12.05
N THR A 110 -14.57 -3.48 11.73
CA THR A 110 -14.52 -4.60 12.67
C THR A 110 -13.58 -5.69 12.15
N TYR A 111 -13.16 -6.59 13.02
CA TYR A 111 -12.49 -7.84 12.62
C TYR A 111 -13.47 -8.89 12.12
N ASP A 112 -14.71 -8.85 12.58
CA ASP A 112 -15.79 -9.76 12.18
C ASP A 112 -16.48 -9.25 10.91
N VAL A 113 -15.69 -9.06 9.84
CA VAL A 113 -16.17 -8.56 8.55
C VAL A 113 -17.10 -9.60 7.92
N THR A 114 -18.28 -9.17 7.49
CA THR A 114 -19.21 -9.99 6.70
C THR A 114 -19.19 -9.55 5.23
N PRO A 115 -19.65 -10.38 4.27
CA PRO A 115 -19.71 -9.96 2.86
C PRO A 115 -20.54 -8.69 2.64
N SER A 116 -21.58 -8.44 3.44
CA SER A 116 -22.37 -7.19 3.37
C SER A 116 -21.61 -5.94 3.82
N ASP A 117 -20.50 -6.11 4.54
CA ASP A 117 -19.63 -5.00 4.93
C ASP A 117 -18.70 -4.57 3.79
N ILE A 118 -18.42 -5.48 2.85
CA ILE A 118 -17.60 -5.21 1.66
C ILE A 118 -18.50 -4.72 0.53
N ARG A 119 -18.60 -3.40 0.44
CA ARG A 119 -19.38 -2.68 -0.56
C ARG A 119 -18.60 -1.46 -1.00
N ASP A 120 -18.86 -1.02 -2.22
CA ASP A 120 -18.25 0.20 -2.73
C ASP A 120 -18.87 1.42 -2.02
N GLU A 121 -18.05 2.16 -1.27
CA GLU A 121 -18.44 3.33 -0.50
C GLU A 121 -17.34 4.39 -0.44
N GLU A 122 -17.72 5.62 -0.13
CA GLU A 122 -16.77 6.71 0.08
C GLU A 122 -15.88 6.46 1.29
N LEU A 123 -14.61 6.86 1.18
CA LEU A 123 -13.65 6.84 2.29
C LEU A 123 -13.77 8.11 3.13
N THR A 124 -13.15 8.12 4.30
CA THR A 124 -13.13 9.29 5.20
C THR A 124 -12.19 10.42 4.71
N PHE A 125 -11.61 10.27 3.51
CA PHE A 125 -10.79 11.25 2.82
C PHE A 125 -11.10 11.22 1.33
N ALA A 126 -10.81 12.31 0.63
CA ALA A 126 -11.13 12.42 -0.79
C ALA A 126 -10.33 11.42 -1.64
N VAL A 127 -11.04 10.73 -2.53
CA VAL A 127 -10.47 9.87 -3.58
C VAL A 127 -10.83 10.51 -4.92
N TYR A 128 -9.82 11.07 -5.60
CA TYR A 128 -10.01 11.75 -6.88
C TYR A 128 -10.00 10.76 -8.05
N ARG A 129 -9.22 9.69 -7.93
CA ARG A 129 -9.11 8.62 -8.94
C ARG A 129 -8.84 7.30 -8.25
N ARG A 130 -9.37 6.22 -8.84
CA ARG A 130 -9.02 4.83 -8.51
C ARG A 130 -9.17 3.97 -9.75
N GLU A 131 -8.25 3.03 -9.94
CA GLU A 131 -8.25 2.10 -11.05
C GLU A 131 -7.46 0.84 -10.64
N ALA A 132 -7.78 -0.30 -11.24
CA ALA A 132 -7.03 -1.53 -11.03
C ALA A 132 -6.65 -2.17 -12.35
N GLU A 133 -5.50 -2.83 -12.34
CA GLU A 133 -5.01 -3.63 -13.43
C GLU A 133 -4.52 -4.98 -12.94
N TYR A 134 -4.62 -5.98 -13.81
CA TYR A 134 -4.01 -7.28 -13.60
C TYR A 134 -3.07 -7.60 -14.76
N SER A 135 -1.79 -7.83 -14.46
CA SER A 135 -0.81 -8.34 -15.42
C SER A 135 -0.76 -9.86 -15.31
N GLY A 136 -1.39 -10.57 -16.23
CA GLY A 136 -1.35 -12.04 -16.26
C GLY A 136 0.01 -12.63 -16.59
N ALA A 137 0.87 -11.88 -17.28
CA ALA A 137 2.24 -12.31 -17.61
C ALA A 137 3.16 -12.26 -16.38
N ASP A 138 2.98 -11.25 -15.53
CA ASP A 138 3.81 -11.06 -14.34
C ASP A 138 3.18 -11.66 -13.08
N GLY A 139 1.86 -11.86 -13.07
CA GLY A 139 1.11 -12.35 -11.91
C GLY A 139 0.91 -11.29 -10.82
N TYR A 140 0.58 -10.05 -11.21
CA TYR A 140 0.38 -8.95 -10.27
C TYR A 140 -0.94 -8.23 -10.49
N TYR A 141 -1.57 -7.81 -9.38
CA TYR A 141 -2.51 -6.70 -9.40
C TYR A 141 -1.77 -5.39 -9.11
N THR A 142 -2.22 -4.31 -9.75
CA THR A 142 -1.82 -2.94 -9.43
C THR A 142 -3.06 -2.11 -9.16
N ILE A 143 -3.15 -1.52 -7.97
CA ILE A 143 -4.15 -0.50 -7.60
C ILE A 143 -3.52 0.86 -7.82
N TYR A 144 -4.13 1.67 -8.69
CA TYR A 144 -3.79 3.08 -8.86
C TYR A 144 -4.80 3.93 -8.10
N ALA A 145 -4.34 4.94 -7.36
CA ALA A 145 -5.22 5.90 -6.72
C ALA A 145 -4.63 7.31 -6.69
N SER A 146 -5.51 8.31 -6.65
CA SER A 146 -5.19 9.70 -6.32
C SER A 146 -6.02 10.11 -5.12
N VAL A 147 -5.40 10.43 -4.00
CA VAL A 147 -6.10 10.66 -2.72
C VAL A 147 -5.64 11.94 -2.05
N GLU A 148 -6.49 12.55 -1.23
CA GLU A 148 -6.06 13.53 -0.24
C GLU A 148 -5.53 12.79 1.01
N LEU A 149 -4.33 13.16 1.49
CA LEU A 149 -3.79 12.52 2.68
C LEU A 149 -4.58 12.95 3.94
N PRO A 150 -5.18 12.00 4.69
CA PRO A 150 -6.01 12.34 5.82
C PRO A 150 -5.20 12.99 6.95
N GLY A 151 -5.81 13.99 7.59
CA GLY A 151 -5.22 14.68 8.74
C GLY A 151 -4.12 15.68 8.40
N ASN A 152 -3.96 16.06 7.13
CA ASN A 152 -2.93 17.02 6.67
C ASN A 152 -1.51 16.62 7.13
N ARG A 153 -1.20 15.33 7.03
CA ARG A 153 0.09 14.74 7.43
C ARG A 153 0.58 13.79 6.35
N THR A 154 1.89 13.72 6.16
CA THR A 154 2.50 12.85 5.14
C THR A 154 2.74 11.44 5.66
N THR A 155 2.94 11.28 6.97
CA THR A 155 2.98 9.99 7.66
C THR A 155 1.58 9.39 7.79
N GLN A 156 1.39 8.23 7.18
CA GLN A 156 0.14 7.48 7.19
C GLN A 156 0.37 6.06 7.65
N ASN A 157 -0.57 5.53 8.44
CA ASN A 157 -0.60 4.10 8.69
C ASN A 157 -1.21 3.42 7.48
N THR A 158 -0.49 2.49 6.89
CA THR A 158 -0.95 1.67 5.78
C THR A 158 -1.09 0.22 6.23
N VAL A 159 -2.07 -0.47 5.66
CA VAL A 159 -2.24 -1.92 5.80
C VAL A 159 -2.53 -2.51 4.43
N TRP A 160 -2.10 -3.74 4.21
CA TRP A 160 -2.29 -4.40 2.93
C TRP A 160 -2.54 -5.89 3.14
N GLN A 161 -3.25 -6.50 2.20
CA GLN A 161 -3.59 -7.92 2.25
C GLN A 161 -3.73 -8.48 0.83
N GLU A 162 -3.68 -9.80 0.75
CA GLU A 162 -4.05 -10.58 -0.43
C GLU A 162 -4.78 -11.84 0.03
N ALA A 163 -5.69 -12.35 -0.81
CA ALA A 163 -6.20 -13.71 -0.68
C ALA A 163 -6.89 -14.17 -1.97
N THR A 164 -7.32 -15.43 -1.98
CA THR A 164 -8.11 -16.03 -3.07
C THR A 164 -9.56 -16.31 -2.67
N THR A 165 -9.96 -15.87 -1.48
CA THR A 165 -11.28 -16.17 -0.89
C THR A 165 -12.31 -15.09 -1.21
N PHE A 166 -13.48 -15.55 -1.64
CA PHE A 166 -14.64 -14.71 -1.96
C PHE A 166 -15.87 -15.27 -1.26
N ALA A 167 -16.80 -14.39 -0.88
CA ALA A 167 -18.11 -14.76 -0.38
C ALA A 167 -19.15 -13.75 -0.91
N GLY A 168 -20.27 -14.25 -1.45
CA GLY A 168 -21.28 -13.36 -2.03
C GLY A 168 -20.81 -12.56 -3.26
N GLY A 169 -19.75 -13.01 -3.94
CA GLY A 169 -19.18 -12.33 -5.11
C GLY A 169 -18.23 -11.17 -4.80
N VAL A 170 -17.91 -10.94 -3.52
CA VAL A 170 -16.93 -9.95 -3.08
C VAL A 170 -15.74 -10.62 -2.38
N PRO A 171 -14.56 -10.00 -2.40
CA PRO A 171 -13.42 -10.43 -1.60
C PRO A 171 -13.82 -10.61 -0.13
N TYR A 172 -13.34 -11.69 0.49
CA TYR A 172 -13.71 -12.01 1.86
C TYR A 172 -12.61 -12.77 2.59
N GLY A 173 -12.19 -12.22 3.75
CA GLY A 173 -11.25 -12.84 4.67
C GLY A 173 -9.85 -13.05 4.08
N HIS A 174 -8.82 -13.04 4.91
CA HIS A 174 -7.45 -13.35 4.49
C HIS A 174 -6.80 -14.30 5.49
N PRO A 175 -5.70 -14.98 5.13
CA PRO A 175 -4.94 -15.79 6.07
C PRO A 175 -4.52 -15.00 7.32
N LEU A 176 -4.33 -15.70 8.44
CA LEU A 176 -3.94 -15.13 9.74
C LEU A 176 -2.56 -15.61 10.17
N ASP A 177 -1.71 -15.97 9.20
CA ASP A 177 -0.31 -16.27 9.47
C ASP A 177 0.50 -14.99 9.75
N HIS A 178 1.80 -15.16 10.02
CA HIS A 178 2.68 -14.08 10.42
C HIS A 178 2.72 -12.94 9.40
N ASP A 179 2.83 -13.26 8.12
CA ASP A 179 3.04 -12.26 7.08
C ASP A 179 1.78 -11.39 6.93
N HIS A 180 0.60 -12.00 6.95
CA HIS A 180 -0.67 -11.29 6.88
C HIS A 180 -0.93 -10.43 8.13
N LEU A 181 -0.66 -10.96 9.33
CA LEU A 181 -0.84 -10.20 10.57
C LEU A 181 0.18 -9.06 10.73
N SER A 182 1.32 -9.16 10.05
CA SER A 182 2.39 -8.15 10.09
C SER A 182 2.35 -7.19 8.90
N SER A 183 1.40 -7.35 7.98
CA SER A 183 1.22 -6.51 6.78
C SER A 183 0.60 -5.14 7.11
N LEU A 184 1.33 -4.39 7.91
CA LEU A 184 1.02 -3.04 8.37
C LEU A 184 2.32 -2.24 8.54
N ALA A 185 2.29 -0.95 8.21
CA ALA A 185 3.42 -0.04 8.40
C ALA A 185 2.95 1.40 8.57
N SER A 186 3.78 2.25 9.15
CA SER A 186 3.67 3.70 9.07
C SER A 186 4.63 4.18 7.99
N LEU A 187 4.11 4.80 6.94
CA LEU A 187 4.90 5.31 5.81
C LEU A 187 4.76 6.83 5.73
N ASP A 188 5.89 7.54 5.72
CA ASP A 188 5.93 8.96 5.37
C ASP A 188 6.06 9.14 3.86
N PHE A 189 4.97 9.57 3.21
CA PHE A 189 4.93 9.79 1.76
C PHE A 189 5.80 10.96 1.27
N LEU A 190 6.36 11.78 2.16
CA LEU A 190 7.33 12.81 1.79
C LEU A 190 8.77 12.27 1.76
N THR A 191 9.16 11.51 2.78
CA THR A 191 10.55 11.07 2.98
C THR A 191 10.81 9.63 2.53
N GLY A 192 9.77 8.80 2.46
CA GLY A 192 9.86 7.36 2.25
C GLY A 192 10.22 6.57 3.50
N GLU A 193 10.27 7.19 4.68
CA GLU A 193 10.54 6.48 5.94
C GLU A 193 9.40 5.49 6.24
N LEU A 194 9.78 4.23 6.47
CA LEU A 194 8.88 3.10 6.72
C LEU A 194 9.15 2.52 8.12
N ALA A 195 8.12 2.45 8.97
CA ALA A 195 8.19 2.05 10.39
C ALA A 195 7.03 1.16 10.87
#